data_AF-Q1AWH8-F1
#
_entry.id   AF-Q1AWH8-F1
#
_cell.length_a   1.000
_cell.length_b   1.000
_cell.length_c   1.000
_cell.angle_alpha   90.00
_cell.angle_beta   90.00
_cell.angle_gamma   90.00
#
_symmetry.space_group_name_H-M   'P 1'
#
loop_
_entity.id
_entity.type
_entity.pdbx_description
1 polymer ?
#
loop_
_entity_poly.entity_id
_entity_poly.type
_entity_poly.pdbx_seq_one_letter_code
_entity_poly.pdbx_strand_id
1 'polypeptide(L)'
;MSRAKKSGKKHMREKPGVAALPEAENLSLDAAGIKARILDAVDGRASFAGKVLTGGRLNAARAPGQDTRTVAAPQPDTERPTVSAVRPKRTRDRTPVIAATVRDDRTNLRKRHIRLYVDGRRKGRFSYDKRTDRLRYQNDRLSYGSHRVRVVARDASGNVGRRSWTARVVRR
;
A
#
# COMPACT_ATOMS: atom_id res chain seq x y z
N MET A 1 -58.39 -16.69 24.94
CA MET A 1 -59.30 -17.21 23.90
C MET A 1 -59.61 -16.07 22.94
N SER A 2 -59.16 -16.16 21.68
CA SER A 2 -60.03 -16.21 20.47
C SER A 2 -61.01 -15.04 20.37
N ARG A 3 -61.14 -14.25 19.29
CA ARG A 3 -60.89 -14.38 17.85
C ARG A 3 -61.12 -12.95 17.30
N ALA A 4 -60.22 -12.31 16.56
CA ALA A 4 -60.05 -12.42 15.11
C ALA A 4 -61.35 -12.32 14.27
N LYS A 5 -61.46 -11.27 13.44
CA LYS A 5 -61.89 -11.32 12.02
C LYS A 5 -61.41 -10.02 11.33
N LYS A 6 -60.42 -10.06 10.43
CA LYS A 6 -60.52 -10.35 8.97
C LYS A 6 -61.47 -9.34 8.29
N SER A 7 -61.16 -8.66 7.19
CA SER A 7 -60.43 -9.14 6.01
C SER A 7 -60.44 -8.05 4.93
N GLY A 8 -59.36 -7.97 4.16
CA GLY A 8 -59.30 -7.28 2.87
C GLY A 8 -57.85 -7.26 2.36
N LYS A 9 -57.13 -8.39 2.22
CA LYS A 9 -57.32 -9.42 1.17
C LYS A 9 -57.08 -8.76 -0.20
N LYS A 10 -55.85 -8.69 -0.73
CA LYS A 10 -55.24 -9.62 -1.72
C LYS A 10 -54.52 -8.73 -2.77
N HIS A 11 -53.45 -9.09 -3.47
CA HIS A 11 -52.90 -10.39 -3.80
C HIS A 11 -51.47 -10.26 -4.38
N MET A 12 -50.66 -11.26 -4.06
CA MET A 12 -49.69 -11.93 -4.96
C MET A 12 -48.39 -11.17 -5.28
N ARG A 13 -47.20 -11.77 -5.24
CA ARG A 13 -46.76 -13.17 -5.05
C ARG A 13 -45.23 -13.13 -4.87
N GLU A 14 -44.73 -14.06 -4.05
CA GLU A 14 -43.53 -14.91 -4.29
C GLU A 14 -42.17 -14.23 -4.58
N LYS A 15 -41.01 -14.64 -4.09
CA LYS A 15 -40.50 -15.77 -3.28
C LYS A 15 -38.98 -15.48 -3.07
N PRO A 16 -38.26 -16.28 -2.25
CA PRO A 16 -36.99 -15.91 -1.63
C PRO A 16 -35.79 -16.07 -2.56
N GLY A 17 -34.71 -15.29 -2.32
CA GLY A 17 -33.44 -15.55 -2.99
C GLY A 17 -32.34 -14.53 -2.77
N VAL A 18 -31.42 -14.87 -1.85
CA VAL A 18 -29.94 -14.80 -1.97
C VAL A 18 -29.24 -13.44 -2.18
N ALA A 19 -28.21 -13.26 -1.33
CA ALA A 19 -27.00 -12.42 -1.41
C ALA A 19 -27.10 -10.95 -0.94
N ALA A 20 -26.42 -10.69 0.18
CA ALA A 20 -25.93 -9.39 0.56
C ALA A 20 -24.86 -8.90 -0.43
N LEU A 21 -24.97 -7.64 -0.87
CA LEU A 21 -23.90 -6.83 -1.45
C LEU A 21 -23.94 -5.49 -0.72
N PRO A 22 -22.87 -5.09 0.01
CA PRO A 22 -22.83 -3.78 0.61
C PRO A 22 -22.49 -2.71 -0.44
N GLU A 23 -22.81 -1.46 -0.11
CA GLU A 23 -22.12 -0.25 -0.57
C GLU A 23 -22.64 0.44 -1.84
N ALA A 24 -23.46 1.48 -1.63
CA ALA A 24 -23.46 2.74 -2.40
C ALA A 24 -24.39 3.77 -1.72
N GLU A 25 -24.00 4.33 -0.58
CA GLU A 25 -24.52 5.63 -0.17
C GLU A 25 -23.82 6.69 -0.99
N ASN A 26 -24.46 7.21 -2.04
CA ASN A 26 -24.15 8.49 -2.67
C ASN A 26 -25.22 8.79 -3.72
N LEU A 27 -26.28 9.52 -3.36
CA LEU A 27 -27.03 10.43 -4.24
C LEU A 27 -28.25 11.01 -3.51
N SER A 28 -28.04 12.09 -2.76
CA SER A 28 -29.11 13.08 -2.56
C SER A 28 -28.53 14.48 -2.69
N LEU A 29 -28.32 14.92 -3.93
CA LEU A 29 -28.03 16.32 -4.23
C LEU A 29 -29.37 17.08 -4.19
N ASP A 30 -29.62 17.79 -3.11
CA ASP A 30 -30.74 18.71 -2.95
C ASP A 30 -30.60 19.91 -3.91
N ALA A 31 -31.67 20.70 -4.10
CA ALA A 31 -31.66 21.85 -5.01
C ALA A 31 -30.54 22.87 -4.66
N ALA A 32 -30.13 22.93 -3.39
CA ALA A 32 -28.97 23.67 -2.93
C ALA A 32 -27.64 23.07 -3.44
N GLY A 33 -27.48 21.73 -3.39
CA GLY A 33 -26.35 21.00 -3.96
C GLY A 33 -26.26 21.10 -5.48
N ILE A 34 -27.39 21.09 -6.20
CA ILE A 34 -27.43 21.30 -7.67
C ILE A 34 -27.07 22.76 -8.00
N LYS A 35 -27.60 23.74 -7.25
CA LYS A 35 -27.25 25.16 -7.41
C LYS A 35 -25.77 25.41 -7.13
N ALA A 36 -25.21 24.77 -6.09
CA ALA A 36 -23.79 24.82 -5.78
C ALA A 36 -22.95 24.19 -6.89
N ARG A 37 -23.37 23.06 -7.47
CA ARG A 37 -22.69 22.40 -8.59
C ARG A 37 -22.72 23.20 -9.89
N ILE A 38 -23.81 23.90 -10.18
CA ILE A 38 -23.91 24.79 -11.34
C ILE A 38 -23.05 26.06 -11.12
N LEU A 39 -23.04 26.61 -9.90
CA LEU A 39 -22.18 27.76 -9.55
C LEU A 39 -20.68 27.38 -9.46
N ASP A 40 -20.38 26.11 -9.19
CA ASP A 40 -19.01 25.54 -9.18
C ASP A 40 -18.53 25.17 -10.59
N ALA A 41 -19.45 24.79 -11.50
CA ALA A 41 -19.14 24.48 -12.90
C ALA A 41 -19.15 25.70 -13.82
N VAL A 42 -19.86 26.77 -13.44
CA VAL A 42 -19.63 28.10 -14.01
C VAL A 42 -18.32 28.58 -13.43
N ASP A 43 -17.30 28.69 -14.27
CA ASP A 43 -16.08 29.43 -13.94
C ASP A 43 -16.49 30.86 -13.53
N GLY A 44 -16.73 31.07 -12.24
CA GLY A 44 -16.56 32.35 -11.57
C GLY A 44 -15.07 32.63 -11.57
N ARG A 45 -14.51 32.84 -12.76
CA ARG A 45 -13.08 32.86 -12.98
C ARG A 45 -12.58 34.07 -12.20
N ALA A 46 -11.79 33.82 -11.15
CA ALA A 46 -11.11 34.82 -10.33
C ALA A 46 -10.37 35.88 -11.17
N SER A 47 -10.17 35.59 -12.45
CA SER A 47 -9.76 36.55 -13.45
C SER A 47 -10.66 37.77 -13.61
N PHE A 48 -11.88 37.92 -13.09
CA PHE A 48 -12.66 39.18 -13.27
C PHE A 48 -12.63 40.16 -12.09
N ALA A 49 -12.04 39.79 -10.95
CA ALA A 49 -11.94 40.70 -9.82
C ALA A 49 -10.96 41.85 -10.14
N GLY A 50 -11.45 43.10 -10.12
CA GLY A 50 -10.67 44.31 -10.39
C GLY A 50 -10.61 44.78 -11.86
N LYS A 51 -11.42 44.22 -12.77
CA LYS A 51 -11.37 44.55 -14.20
C LYS A 51 -12.64 45.24 -14.67
N VAL A 52 -12.52 46.45 -15.20
CA VAL A 52 -13.64 47.16 -15.83
C VAL A 52 -13.84 46.66 -17.26
N LEU A 53 -15.09 46.36 -17.60
CA LEU A 53 -15.51 45.90 -18.92
C LEU A 53 -15.44 47.06 -19.91
N THR A 54 -14.39 47.13 -20.72
CA THR A 54 -14.42 47.88 -21.97
C THR A 54 -14.16 46.91 -23.12
N GLY A 55 -15.22 46.63 -23.89
CA GLY A 55 -15.09 45.95 -25.19
C GLY A 55 -14.56 44.52 -25.18
N GLY A 56 -15.05 43.65 -24.30
CA GLY A 56 -15.03 42.19 -24.52
C GLY A 56 -13.71 41.43 -24.29
N ARG A 57 -12.67 42.03 -23.68
CA ARG A 57 -11.42 41.32 -23.30
C ARG A 57 -11.03 41.56 -21.84
N LEU A 58 -10.37 40.56 -21.25
CA LEU A 58 -10.22 40.34 -19.80
C LEU A 58 -8.79 40.72 -19.33
N ASN A 59 -8.52 41.97 -18.90
CA ASN A 59 -7.16 42.46 -18.57
C ASN A 59 -6.51 41.86 -17.29
N ALA A 60 -5.68 40.81 -17.37
CA ALA A 60 -5.05 40.08 -16.24
C ALA A 60 -3.93 40.78 -15.46
N ALA A 61 -3.91 42.11 -15.38
CA ALA A 61 -2.96 42.84 -14.56
C ALA A 61 -3.60 43.23 -13.22
N ARG A 62 -3.29 42.48 -12.15
CA ARG A 62 -3.56 42.76 -10.72
C ARG A 62 -4.76 42.01 -10.10
N ALA A 63 -4.54 40.74 -9.75
CA ALA A 63 -5.26 40.10 -8.65
C ALA A 63 -4.28 39.89 -7.48
N PRO A 64 -4.39 40.65 -6.37
CA PRO A 64 -3.75 40.27 -5.12
C PRO A 64 -4.58 39.16 -4.47
N GLY A 65 -3.96 38.03 -4.12
CA GLY A 65 -4.66 36.89 -3.52
C GLY A 65 -4.76 35.69 -4.46
N GLN A 66 -3.61 35.22 -4.97
CA GLN A 66 -3.50 33.81 -5.28
C GLN A 66 -3.37 33.09 -3.94
N ASP A 67 -4.47 32.56 -3.42
CA ASP A 67 -4.42 31.45 -2.50
C ASP A 67 -3.89 30.24 -3.29
N THR A 68 -2.60 30.25 -3.59
CA THR A 68 -1.90 29.03 -3.97
C THR A 68 -1.95 28.14 -2.74
N ARG A 69 -2.94 27.25 -2.65
CA ARG A 69 -2.75 25.98 -1.96
C ARG A 69 -1.63 25.28 -2.70
N THR A 70 -0.40 25.62 -2.33
CA THR A 70 0.80 24.89 -2.67
C THR A 70 0.57 23.48 -2.13
N VAL A 71 0.13 22.57 -3.00
CA VAL A 71 0.15 21.15 -2.71
C VAL A 71 1.62 20.81 -2.54
N ALA A 72 2.09 20.78 -1.29
CA ALA A 72 3.46 20.41 -0.99
C ALA A 72 3.75 19.08 -1.69
N ALA A 73 4.77 19.06 -2.53
CA ALA A 73 5.18 17.83 -3.20
C ALA A 73 5.41 16.74 -2.14
N PRO A 74 4.97 15.49 -2.38
CA PRO A 74 5.20 14.41 -1.42
C PRO A 74 6.70 14.31 -1.15
N GLN A 75 7.06 14.32 0.14
CA GLN A 75 8.45 14.26 0.55
C GLN A 75 9.09 12.95 0.04
N PRO A 76 10.31 13.01 -0.52
CA PRO A 76 10.98 11.81 -0.99
C PRO A 76 11.23 10.84 0.17
N ASP A 77 11.07 9.55 -0.10
CA ASP A 77 11.38 8.51 0.87
C ASP A 77 12.88 8.19 0.85
N THR A 78 13.51 8.35 2.01
CA THR A 78 14.95 8.14 2.24
C THR A 78 15.23 7.02 3.26
N GLU A 79 14.19 6.32 3.75
CA GLU A 79 14.35 5.28 4.76
C GLU A 79 14.82 3.98 4.12
N ARG A 80 15.82 3.32 4.74
CA ARG A 80 16.40 2.09 4.20
C ARG A 80 15.69 0.87 4.79
N PRO A 81 15.46 -0.19 3.99
CA PRO A 81 15.05 -1.46 4.53
C PRO A 81 16.01 -1.98 5.60
N THR A 82 15.49 -2.56 6.66
CA THR A 82 16.28 -3.16 7.75
C THR A 82 16.21 -4.69 7.70
N VAL A 83 17.33 -5.34 8.03
CA VAL A 83 17.40 -6.80 8.10
C VAL A 83 17.85 -7.23 9.50
N SER A 84 17.00 -7.99 10.19
CA SER A 84 17.16 -8.39 11.58
C SER A 84 16.75 -9.86 11.80
N ALA A 85 16.77 -10.32 13.06
CA ALA A 85 16.36 -11.68 13.47
C ALA A 85 16.96 -12.83 12.62
N VAL A 86 18.23 -12.68 12.23
CA VAL A 86 18.92 -13.58 11.31
C VAL A 86 19.22 -14.94 11.95
N ARG A 87 18.98 -16.02 11.21
CA ARG A 87 19.29 -17.39 11.63
C ARG A 87 19.55 -18.31 10.43
N PRO A 88 20.31 -19.40 10.62
CA PRO A 88 21.05 -19.74 11.84
C PRO A 88 22.35 -18.92 11.98
N LYS A 89 22.84 -18.77 13.22
CA LYS A 89 24.23 -18.34 13.50
C LYS A 89 25.16 -19.54 13.69
N ARG A 90 24.65 -20.60 14.33
CA ARG A 90 25.33 -21.89 14.53
C ARG A 90 24.28 -23.01 14.50
N THR A 91 24.60 -24.14 13.89
CA THR A 91 23.70 -25.30 13.78
C THR A 91 24.49 -26.60 13.59
N ARG A 92 23.92 -27.73 13.98
CA ARG A 92 24.39 -29.09 13.63
C ARG A 92 23.71 -29.63 12.38
N ASP A 93 22.58 -29.04 12.00
CA ASP A 93 21.83 -29.39 10.80
C ASP A 93 22.58 -28.89 9.56
N ARG A 94 22.78 -29.79 8.59
CA ARG A 94 23.42 -29.50 7.31
C ARG A 94 22.44 -28.99 6.27
N THR A 95 21.14 -29.03 6.53
CA THR A 95 20.08 -28.48 5.67
C THR A 95 19.29 -27.39 6.39
N PRO A 96 19.95 -26.38 7.00
CA PRO A 96 19.24 -25.43 7.83
C PRO A 96 18.37 -24.48 6.99
N VAL A 97 17.23 -24.11 7.55
CA VAL A 97 16.43 -22.98 7.04
C VAL A 97 17.14 -21.67 7.37
N ILE A 98 17.57 -20.94 6.35
CA ILE A 98 17.96 -19.54 6.50
C ILE A 98 16.69 -18.72 6.68
N ALA A 99 16.64 -17.90 7.73
CA ALA A 99 15.56 -16.96 7.95
C ALA A 99 16.06 -15.62 8.47
N ALA A 100 15.34 -14.56 8.12
CA ALA A 100 15.57 -13.21 8.60
C ALA A 100 14.25 -12.44 8.56
N THR A 101 14.19 -11.35 9.33
CA THR A 101 13.16 -10.33 9.15
C THR A 101 13.73 -9.25 8.24
N VAL A 102 13.01 -8.91 7.17
CA VAL A 102 13.37 -7.87 6.20
C VAL A 102 12.22 -6.88 6.18
N ARG A 103 12.36 -5.78 6.92
CA ARG A 103 11.31 -4.80 7.18
C ARG A 103 11.60 -3.49 6.46
N ASP A 104 10.55 -2.85 5.98
CA ASP A 104 10.57 -1.52 5.42
C ASP A 104 9.35 -0.76 5.94
N ASP A 105 9.57 0.41 6.54
CA ASP A 105 8.54 1.12 7.31
C ASP A 105 7.64 2.01 6.44
N ARG A 106 8.12 2.42 5.26
CA ARG A 106 7.36 3.29 4.35
C ARG A 106 6.82 2.57 3.13
N THR A 107 7.54 1.59 2.61
CA THR A 107 7.19 0.88 1.39
C THR A 107 6.78 -0.55 1.70
N ASN A 108 5.73 -1.01 1.04
CA ASN A 108 5.36 -2.42 1.07
C ASN A 108 6.40 -3.22 0.25
N LEU A 109 7.48 -3.63 0.91
CA LEU A 109 8.59 -4.35 0.29
C LEU A 109 8.06 -5.66 -0.34
N ARG A 110 8.54 -5.97 -1.54
CA ARG A 110 8.11 -7.18 -2.28
C ARG A 110 9.28 -8.12 -2.47
N LYS A 111 9.00 -9.43 -2.60
CA LYS A 111 10.04 -10.47 -2.78
C LYS A 111 11.09 -10.11 -3.85
N ARG A 112 10.66 -9.58 -5.00
CA ARG A 112 11.53 -9.20 -6.13
C ARG A 112 12.59 -8.15 -5.78
N HIS A 113 12.34 -7.36 -4.74
CA HIS A 113 13.24 -6.32 -4.21
C HIS A 113 14.33 -6.89 -3.30
N ILE A 114 14.24 -8.16 -2.94
CA ILE A 114 15.16 -8.84 -2.03
C ILE A 114 16.06 -9.78 -2.82
N ARG A 115 17.34 -9.75 -2.50
CA ARG A 115 18.37 -10.65 -3.03
C ARG A 115 19.03 -11.37 -1.87
N LEU A 116 18.88 -12.69 -1.84
CA LEU A 116 19.56 -13.56 -0.89
C LEU A 116 20.80 -14.19 -1.54
N TYR A 117 21.90 -14.24 -0.80
CA TYR A 117 23.13 -14.89 -1.18
C TYR A 117 23.62 -15.82 -0.07
N VAL A 118 24.10 -17.00 -0.44
CA VAL A 118 24.79 -17.93 0.46
C VAL A 118 26.12 -18.27 -0.20
N ASP A 119 27.22 -18.02 0.50
CA ASP A 119 28.60 -18.18 0.00
C ASP A 119 28.83 -17.46 -1.33
N GLY A 120 28.31 -16.23 -1.43
CA GLY A 120 28.38 -15.41 -2.63
C GLY A 120 27.41 -15.80 -3.75
N ARG A 121 26.78 -16.98 -3.69
CA ARG A 121 25.84 -17.47 -4.72
C ARG A 121 24.44 -16.93 -4.48
N ARG A 122 23.84 -16.29 -5.49
CA ARG A 122 22.46 -15.78 -5.44
C ARG A 122 21.47 -16.93 -5.34
N LYS A 123 20.49 -16.80 -4.44
CA LYS A 123 19.40 -17.77 -4.22
C LYS A 123 18.09 -17.15 -4.67
N GLY A 124 17.42 -17.77 -5.65
CA GLY A 124 16.13 -17.31 -6.18
C GLY A 124 14.90 -17.98 -5.56
N ARG A 125 15.07 -19.19 -5.00
CA ARG A 125 13.98 -20.04 -4.48
C ARG A 125 13.58 -19.75 -3.03
N PHE A 126 13.91 -18.58 -2.49
CA PHE A 126 13.46 -18.17 -1.15
C PHE A 126 11.98 -17.73 -1.17
N SER A 127 11.33 -17.75 -0.02
CA SER A 127 10.03 -17.14 0.21
C SER A 127 10.17 -15.87 1.04
N TYR A 128 9.23 -14.94 0.83
CA TYR A 128 9.12 -13.72 1.62
C TYR A 128 7.65 -13.41 1.81
N ASP A 129 7.23 -13.30 3.07
CA ASP A 129 5.88 -12.89 3.45
C ASP A 129 5.90 -11.41 3.83
N LYS A 130 5.29 -10.58 2.97
CA LYS A 130 5.17 -9.13 3.15
C LYS A 130 4.34 -8.72 4.37
N ARG A 131 3.48 -9.60 4.88
CA ARG A 131 2.63 -9.28 6.05
C ARG A 131 3.40 -9.44 7.36
N THR A 132 4.39 -10.33 7.37
CA THR A 132 5.17 -10.65 8.56
C THR A 132 6.65 -10.26 8.45
N ASP A 133 7.04 -9.67 7.32
CA ASP A 133 8.42 -9.34 6.95
C ASP A 133 9.38 -10.52 6.99
N ARG A 134 8.88 -11.76 6.90
CA ARG A 134 9.70 -12.95 7.08
C ARG A 134 10.24 -13.47 5.77
N LEU A 135 11.56 -13.47 5.66
CA LEU A 135 12.30 -14.20 4.64
C LEU A 135 12.62 -15.62 5.13
N ARG A 136 12.41 -16.63 4.28
CA ARG A 136 12.81 -18.02 4.52
C ARG A 136 13.42 -18.64 3.28
N TYR A 137 14.47 -19.43 3.46
CA TYR A 137 15.10 -20.21 2.40
C TYR A 137 15.56 -21.56 2.95
N GLN A 138 15.01 -22.63 2.40
CA GLN A 138 15.49 -23.98 2.65
C GLN A 138 16.79 -24.18 1.86
N ASN A 139 17.91 -24.36 2.56
CA ASN A 139 19.17 -24.70 1.89
C ASN A 139 19.19 -26.17 1.49
N ASP A 140 19.96 -26.44 0.44
CA ASP A 140 20.51 -27.76 0.16
C ASP A 140 21.54 -28.13 1.26
N ARG A 141 22.13 -29.32 1.14
CA ARG A 141 23.11 -29.82 2.09
C ARG A 141 24.39 -28.95 2.07
N LEU A 142 24.63 -28.21 3.14
CA LEU A 142 25.85 -27.46 3.40
C LEU A 142 26.98 -28.38 3.90
N SER A 143 28.22 -27.98 3.67
CA SER A 143 29.40 -28.59 4.29
C SER A 143 29.49 -28.23 5.77
N TYR A 144 30.34 -28.92 6.53
CA TYR A 144 30.72 -28.41 7.84
C TYR A 144 31.63 -27.19 7.66
N GLY A 145 31.50 -26.21 8.56
CA GLY A 145 32.29 -24.98 8.50
C GLY A 145 31.43 -23.71 8.54
N SER A 146 32.04 -22.61 8.12
CA SER A 146 31.42 -21.28 8.12
C SER A 146 30.84 -20.97 6.75
N HIS A 147 29.56 -20.63 6.71
CA HIS A 147 28.85 -20.19 5.52
C HIS A 147 28.46 -18.73 5.65
N ARG A 148 28.72 -17.91 4.62
CA ARG A 148 28.40 -16.49 4.64
C ARG A 148 27.06 -16.23 3.99
N VAL A 149 26.10 -15.78 4.77
CA VAL A 149 24.77 -15.38 4.27
C VAL A 149 24.71 -13.86 4.13
N ARG A 150 24.17 -13.39 3.01
CA ARG A 150 23.98 -11.97 2.74
C ARG A 150 22.59 -11.71 2.16
N VAL A 151 21.90 -10.74 2.74
CA VAL A 151 20.60 -10.23 2.27
C VAL A 151 20.78 -8.79 1.85
N VAL A 152 20.25 -8.45 0.68
CA VAL A 152 20.17 -7.09 0.16
C VAL A 152 18.71 -6.82 -0.19
N ALA A 153 18.14 -5.75 0.34
CA ALA A 153 16.80 -5.29 0.05
C ALA A 153 16.87 -3.87 -0.52
N ARG A 154 16.13 -3.61 -1.60
CA ARG A 154 16.03 -2.30 -2.24
C ARG A 154 14.57 -1.91 -2.35
N ASP A 155 14.14 -0.85 -1.68
CA ASP A 155 12.75 -0.40 -1.75
C ASP A 155 12.39 0.18 -3.15
N ALA A 156 11.15 0.68 -3.28
CA ALA A 156 10.69 1.31 -4.52
C ALA A 156 11.35 2.67 -4.79
N SER A 157 11.74 3.37 -3.72
CA SER A 157 12.37 4.69 -3.72
C SER A 157 13.86 4.63 -4.08
N GLY A 158 14.44 3.43 -4.08
CA GLY A 158 15.83 3.17 -4.38
C GLY A 158 16.75 3.03 -3.16
N ASN A 159 16.24 3.17 -1.93
CA ASN A 159 17.04 3.00 -0.73
C ASN A 159 17.42 1.53 -0.55
N VAL A 160 18.69 1.30 -0.17
CA VAL A 160 19.27 -0.05 -0.08
C VAL A 160 19.66 -0.38 1.35
N GLY A 161 19.02 -1.44 1.86
CA GLY A 161 19.36 -2.14 3.09
C GLY A 161 20.21 -3.38 2.82
N ARG A 162 21.21 -3.63 3.66
CA ARG A 162 22.07 -4.81 3.53
C ARG A 162 22.45 -5.39 4.88
N ARG A 163 22.48 -6.72 4.98
CA ARG A 163 23.00 -7.43 6.15
C ARG A 163 23.72 -8.69 5.73
N SER A 164 24.84 -8.97 6.39
CA SER A 164 25.56 -10.23 6.26
C SER A 164 25.77 -10.86 7.63
N TRP A 165 25.80 -12.18 7.70
CA TRP A 165 26.16 -12.93 8.90
C TRP A 165 26.76 -14.28 8.52
N THR A 166 27.40 -14.91 9.50
CA THR A 166 27.98 -16.25 9.37
C THR A 166 27.05 -17.28 9.99
N ALA A 167 26.77 -18.34 9.25
CA ALA A 167 26.12 -19.55 9.72
C ALA A 167 27.17 -20.66 9.87
N ARG A 168 27.47 -21.07 11.11
CA ARG A 168 28.44 -22.13 11.39
C ARG A 168 27.76 -23.49 11.50
N VAL A 169 28.09 -24.40 10.59
CA VAL A 169 27.62 -25.79 10.59
C VAL A 169 28.67 -26.66 11.28
N VAL A 170 28.33 -27.21 12.44
CA VAL A 170 29.26 -27.99 13.28
C VAL A 170 28.94 -29.48 13.24
N ARG A 171 29.96 -30.31 13.53
CA ARG A 171 29.76 -31.75 13.76
C ARG A 171 28.99 -31.98 15.06
N ARG A 172 28.42 -33.18 15.21
CA ARG A 172 27.74 -33.58 16.44
C ARG A 172 28.71 -33.59 17.60
#